data_AF-A0AAW4PK29-F1
#
_entry.id   AF-A0AAW4PK29-F1
#
_cell.length_a   1.000
_cell.length_b   1.000
_cell.length_c   1.000
_cell.angle_alpha   90.00
_cell.angle_beta   90.00
_cell.angle_gamma   90.00
#
_symmetry.space_group_name_H-M   'P 1'
#
loop_
_entity.id
_entity.type
_entity.pdbx_description
1 polymer ?
#
loop_
_entity_poly.entity_id
_entity_poly.type
_entity_poly.pdbx_seq_one_letter_code
_entity_poly.pdbx_strand_id
1 'polypeptide(L)'
;MSEERPQELVESASDHIQTSNEHEQRASELADKAEEQMQEHVAQQLPDSYVVDVEAVYDGSGSGFVVSVYDEQVTEAVESIASGELEVDFRRPQEVVIGNEFPTAATTQRDSSQDIRGIVDALAEQFDDGAPIAAVVKRAHLVGIGQDTAEHEIETLKQQGEVYEPRTDHLRTT
;
A
#
# COMPACT_ATOMS: atom_id res chain seq x y z
N MET A 1 23.78 -19.64 -7.79
CA MET A 1 23.86 -18.52 -6.84
C MET A 1 22.55 -18.55 -6.10
N SER A 2 22.55 -18.64 -4.77
CA SER A 2 21.29 -18.60 -4.01
C SER A 2 20.76 -17.17 -4.07
N GLU A 3 19.49 -17.03 -4.42
CA GLU A 3 18.80 -15.76 -4.35
C GLU A 3 18.66 -15.36 -2.88
N GLU A 4 18.98 -14.10 -2.56
CA GLU A 4 18.81 -13.55 -1.20
C GLU A 4 17.33 -13.56 -0.83
N ARG A 5 17.01 -13.95 0.41
CA ARG A 5 15.63 -14.06 0.89
C ARG A 5 15.07 -12.67 1.23
N PRO A 6 13.74 -12.47 1.19
CA PRO A 6 13.13 -11.17 1.48
C PRO A 6 13.53 -10.61 2.87
N GLN A 7 13.59 -11.46 3.89
CA GLN A 7 14.04 -11.08 5.23
C GLN A 7 15.49 -10.60 5.30
N GLU A 8 16.39 -11.12 4.45
CA GLU A 8 17.79 -10.70 4.39
C GLU A 8 17.92 -9.36 3.65
N LEU A 9 17.07 -9.11 2.67
CA LEU A 9 17.01 -7.86 1.92
C LEU A 9 16.50 -6.69 2.77
N VAL A 10 15.44 -6.87 3.56
CA VAL A 10 14.91 -5.81 4.43
C VAL A 10 15.85 -5.49 5.60
N GLU A 11 16.55 -6.50 6.12
CA GLU A 11 17.61 -6.28 7.12
C GLU A 11 18.77 -5.47 6.52
N SER A 12 19.19 -5.81 5.30
CA SER A 12 20.22 -5.04 4.59
C SER A 12 19.78 -3.60 4.30
N ALA A 13 18.50 -3.36 3.96
CA ALA A 13 17.96 -2.02 3.79
C ALA A 13 18.08 -1.18 5.07
N SER A 14 17.73 -1.77 6.22
CA SER A 14 17.86 -1.12 7.53
C SER A 14 19.32 -0.78 7.86
N ASP A 15 20.24 -1.70 7.61
CA ASP A 15 21.68 -1.49 7.85
C ASP A 15 22.25 -0.35 7.00
N HIS A 16 21.79 -0.22 5.74
CA HIS A 16 22.22 0.82 4.83
C HIS A 16 21.88 2.23 5.34
N ILE A 17 20.74 2.40 6.01
CA ILE A 17 20.36 3.69 6.61
C ILE A 17 21.14 3.99 7.88
N GLN A 18 21.51 2.98 8.66
CA GLN A 18 22.26 3.19 9.91
C GLN A 18 23.75 3.44 9.69
N THR A 19 24.37 2.75 8.74
CA THR A 19 25.84 2.59 8.72
C THR A 19 26.54 3.19 7.49
N SER A 20 25.80 3.54 6.44
CA SER A 20 26.41 4.00 5.18
C SER A 20 26.17 5.48 4.90
N ASN A 21 27.20 6.16 4.40
CA ASN A 21 27.06 7.50 3.81
C ASN A 21 26.43 7.44 2.40
N GLU A 22 26.24 6.24 1.84
CA GLU A 22 25.62 6.01 0.53
C GLU A 22 24.10 5.81 0.70
N HIS A 23 23.39 6.94 0.50
CA HIS A 23 22.01 7.18 0.07
C HIS A 23 20.89 6.17 0.41
N GLU A 24 19.84 6.73 1.00
CA GLU A 24 18.42 6.29 1.02
C GLU A 24 17.97 5.50 -0.22
N GLN A 25 18.49 5.85 -1.41
CA GLN A 25 18.22 5.14 -2.66
C GLN A 25 18.59 3.65 -2.61
N ARG A 26 19.72 3.26 -2.01
CA ARG A 26 20.11 1.85 -1.94
C ARG A 26 19.24 1.06 -0.97
N ALA A 27 18.85 1.69 0.14
CA ALA A 27 17.92 1.09 1.09
C ALA A 27 16.54 0.89 0.44
N SER A 28 16.05 1.89 -0.32
CA SER A 28 14.83 1.79 -1.11
C SER A 28 14.87 0.63 -2.09
N GLU A 29 15.93 0.50 -2.91
CA GLU A 29 16.05 -0.59 -3.88
C GLU A 29 16.00 -1.98 -3.22
N LEU A 30 16.61 -2.13 -2.05
CA LEU A 30 16.61 -3.38 -1.30
C LEU A 30 15.24 -3.66 -0.69
N ALA A 31 14.56 -2.63 -0.19
CA ALA A 31 13.20 -2.71 0.33
C ALA A 31 12.21 -3.09 -0.77
N ASP A 32 12.22 -2.42 -1.92
CA ASP A 32 11.35 -2.71 -3.07
C ASP A 32 11.49 -4.17 -3.50
N LYS A 33 12.74 -4.66 -3.57
CA LYS A 33 13.02 -6.07 -3.89
C LYS A 33 12.51 -7.02 -2.81
N ALA A 34 12.65 -6.65 -1.53
CA ALA A 34 12.17 -7.44 -0.41
C ALA A 34 10.63 -7.56 -0.43
N GLU A 35 9.94 -6.45 -0.70
CA GLU A 35 8.49 -6.39 -0.87
C GLU A 35 8.02 -7.27 -2.01
N GLU A 36 8.58 -7.11 -3.21
CA GLU A 36 8.21 -7.88 -4.39
C GLU A 36 8.34 -9.39 -4.13
N GLN A 37 9.50 -9.81 -3.59
CA GLN A 37 9.71 -11.22 -3.24
C GLN A 37 8.72 -11.69 -2.18
N MET A 38 8.52 -10.95 -1.09
CA MET A 38 7.65 -11.37 -0.01
C MET A 38 6.19 -11.46 -0.48
N GLN A 39 5.72 -10.49 -1.26
CA GLN A 39 4.39 -10.48 -1.86
C GLN A 39 4.19 -11.70 -2.74
N GLU A 40 5.14 -12.01 -3.62
CA GLU A 40 5.08 -13.19 -4.48
C GLU A 40 4.96 -14.49 -3.66
N HIS A 41 5.78 -14.64 -2.62
CA HIS A 41 5.78 -15.84 -1.78
C HIS A 41 4.47 -16.02 -1.01
N VAL A 42 3.88 -14.92 -0.50
CA VAL A 42 2.62 -14.97 0.25
C VAL A 42 1.46 -15.23 -0.71
N ALA A 43 1.41 -14.54 -1.86
CA ALA A 43 0.35 -14.70 -2.85
C ALA A 43 0.27 -16.14 -3.37
N GLN A 44 1.42 -16.80 -3.63
CA GLN A 44 1.45 -18.20 -4.07
C GLN A 44 0.88 -19.22 -3.06
N GLN A 45 0.76 -18.84 -1.79
CA GLN A 45 0.24 -19.70 -0.71
C GLN A 45 -1.24 -19.49 -0.44
N LEU A 46 -1.85 -18.45 -1.03
CA LEU A 46 -3.24 -18.09 -0.84
C LEU A 46 -4.05 -18.38 -2.10
N PRO A 47 -5.38 -18.59 -1.98
CA PRO A 47 -6.27 -18.63 -3.14
C PRO A 47 -6.17 -17.36 -3.99
N ASP A 48 -6.40 -17.47 -5.30
CA ASP A 48 -6.34 -16.34 -6.24
C ASP A 48 -7.35 -15.22 -5.93
N SER A 49 -8.36 -15.48 -5.08
CA SER A 49 -9.31 -14.45 -4.60
C SER A 49 -8.68 -13.48 -3.60
N TYR A 50 -7.56 -13.87 -2.99
CA TYR A 50 -6.88 -13.02 -2.04
C TYR A 50 -5.92 -12.09 -2.75
N VAL A 51 -6.03 -10.83 -2.40
CA VAL A 51 -5.05 -9.83 -2.80
C VAL A 51 -4.13 -9.57 -1.63
N VAL A 52 -2.83 -9.57 -1.92
CA VAL A 52 -1.76 -9.42 -0.96
C VAL A 52 -0.95 -8.19 -1.30
N ASP A 53 -0.77 -7.31 -0.32
CA ASP A 53 0.21 -6.23 -0.37
C ASP A 53 1.23 -6.43 0.73
N VAL A 54 2.47 -6.09 0.42
CA VAL A 54 3.55 -6.15 1.38
C VAL A 54 4.30 -4.83 1.34
N GLU A 55 4.41 -4.21 2.51
CA GLU A 55 5.22 -3.01 2.73
C GLU A 55 6.41 -3.39 3.62
N ALA A 56 7.63 -3.09 3.17
CA ALA A 56 8.84 -3.26 3.93
C ALA A 56 9.03 -2.05 4.84
N VAL A 57 9.16 -2.32 6.13
CA VAL A 57 9.28 -1.27 7.14
C VAL A 57 10.61 -1.41 7.86
N TYR A 58 11.36 -0.32 7.91
CA TYR A 58 12.67 -0.25 8.55
C TYR A 58 12.91 1.17 9.08
N ASP A 59 13.41 1.29 10.31
CA ASP A 59 13.63 2.60 10.97
C ASP A 59 14.95 2.65 11.76
N GLY A 60 15.84 1.68 11.54
CA GLY A 60 17.06 1.48 12.33
C GLY A 60 16.81 0.94 13.75
N SER A 61 15.57 0.89 14.23
CA SER A 61 15.21 0.20 15.47
C SER A 61 14.77 -1.24 15.20
N GLY A 62 14.36 -1.54 13.97
CA GLY A 62 14.03 -2.88 13.51
C GLY A 62 13.74 -2.89 12.01
N SER A 63 13.56 -4.09 11.47
CA SER A 63 13.20 -4.31 10.07
C SER A 63 12.14 -5.40 9.97
N GLY A 64 11.18 -5.22 9.08
CA GLY A 64 10.09 -6.17 8.91
C GLY A 64 9.17 -5.83 7.74
N PHE A 65 8.01 -6.46 7.76
CA PHE A 65 6.97 -6.33 6.75
C PHE A 65 5.63 -6.06 7.42
N VAL A 66 4.82 -5.23 6.78
CA VAL A 66 3.38 -5.15 7.00
C VAL A 66 2.72 -5.85 5.82
N VAL A 67 2.06 -6.97 6.09
CA VAL A 67 1.36 -7.76 5.08
C VAL A 67 -0.14 -7.49 5.20
N SER A 68 -0.74 -6.95 4.15
CA SER A 68 -2.19 -6.69 4.08
C SER A 68 -2.85 -7.72 3.18
N VAL A 69 -3.92 -8.36 3.68
CA VAL A 69 -4.65 -9.40 2.95
C VAL A 69 -6.16 -9.14 3.01
N TYR A 70 -6.82 -9.18 1.86
CA TYR A 70 -8.29 -9.18 1.75
C TYR A 70 -8.75 -10.09 0.61
N ASP A 71 -10.02 -10.48 0.63
CA ASP A 71 -10.62 -11.36 -0.37
C ASP A 71 -11.52 -10.53 -1.32
N GLU A 72 -11.13 -10.47 -2.58
CA GLU A 72 -11.84 -9.71 -3.62
C GLU A 72 -13.25 -10.26 -3.87
N GLN A 73 -13.44 -11.58 -3.81
CA GLN A 73 -14.77 -12.17 -4.01
C GLN A 73 -15.73 -11.79 -2.88
N VAL A 74 -15.22 -11.63 -1.65
CA VAL A 74 -16.01 -11.11 -0.53
C VAL A 74 -16.40 -9.66 -0.80
N THR A 75 -15.46 -8.84 -1.28
CA THR A 75 -15.74 -7.45 -1.65
C THR A 75 -16.85 -7.36 -2.70
N GLU A 76 -16.66 -8.02 -3.84
CA GLU A 76 -17.63 -8.02 -4.94
C GLU A 76 -19.00 -8.56 -4.49
N ALA A 77 -19.02 -9.63 -3.69
CA ALA A 77 -20.28 -10.21 -3.20
C ALA A 77 -21.05 -9.24 -2.29
N VAL A 78 -20.36 -8.52 -1.40
CA VAL A 78 -20.99 -7.56 -0.48
C VAL A 78 -21.46 -6.33 -1.25
N GLU A 79 -20.64 -5.76 -2.14
CA GLU A 79 -21.01 -4.64 -3.00
C GLU A 79 -22.24 -4.96 -3.86
N SER A 80 -22.27 -6.17 -4.46
CA SER A 80 -23.42 -6.61 -5.25
C SER A 80 -24.71 -6.70 -4.43
N ILE A 81 -24.65 -6.96 -3.12
CA ILE A 81 -25.83 -6.99 -2.25
C ILE A 81 -26.25 -5.57 -1.86
N ALA A 82 -25.27 -4.70 -1.59
CA ALA A 82 -25.51 -3.35 -1.11
C ALA A 82 -25.98 -2.37 -2.20
N SER A 83 -25.89 -2.76 -3.48
CA SER A 83 -26.28 -1.93 -4.63
C SER A 83 -27.57 -1.11 -4.39
N GLY A 84 -27.47 0.22 -4.47
CA GLY A 84 -28.57 1.15 -4.21
C GLY A 84 -28.20 2.29 -3.23
N GLU A 85 -28.90 2.37 -2.10
CA GLU A 85 -28.80 3.46 -1.10
C GLU A 85 -27.86 3.12 0.08
N LEU A 86 -27.28 1.92 0.14
CA LEU A 86 -26.44 1.47 1.25
C LEU A 86 -24.96 1.62 0.89
N GLU A 87 -24.24 2.38 1.72
CA GLU A 87 -22.77 2.46 1.66
C GLU A 87 -22.16 1.20 2.27
N VAL A 88 -21.15 0.64 1.59
CA VAL A 88 -20.35 -0.48 2.09
C VAL A 88 -19.04 0.05 2.63
N ASP A 89 -18.76 -0.21 3.89
CA ASP A 89 -17.48 0.10 4.54
C ASP A 89 -16.76 -1.21 4.90
N PHE A 90 -15.67 -1.50 4.17
CA PHE A 90 -14.80 -2.64 4.48
C PHE A 90 -13.82 -2.27 5.59
N ARG A 91 -14.10 -2.77 6.79
CA ARG A 91 -13.31 -2.47 7.99
C ARG A 91 -11.99 -3.24 8.00
N ARG A 92 -10.94 -2.63 7.44
CA ARG A 92 -9.51 -3.02 7.37
C ARG A 92 -9.23 -4.39 6.72
N PRO A 93 -8.23 -4.50 5.83
CA PRO A 93 -7.65 -5.81 5.50
C PRO A 93 -7.10 -6.47 6.77
N GLN A 94 -6.96 -7.79 6.76
CA GLN A 94 -6.18 -8.44 7.80
C GLN A 94 -4.73 -8.02 7.64
N GLU A 95 -4.24 -7.27 8.62
CA GLU A 95 -2.86 -6.78 8.67
C GLU A 95 -2.02 -7.69 9.57
N VAL A 96 -0.92 -8.19 9.03
CA VAL A 96 0.02 -9.07 9.71
C VAL A 96 1.39 -8.42 9.68
N VAL A 97 1.90 -8.02 10.85
CA VAL A 97 3.25 -7.47 10.97
C VAL A 97 4.25 -8.59 11.26
N ILE A 98 5.33 -8.66 10.49
CA ILE A 98 6.38 -9.69 10.55
C ILE A 98 7.73 -8.98 10.72
N GLY A 99 8.45 -9.20 11.84
CA GLY A 99 9.75 -8.55 12.05
C GLY A 99 10.58 -9.15 13.20
N ASN A 100 11.86 -8.78 13.28
CA ASN A 100 12.79 -9.18 14.34
C ASN A 100 12.58 -8.37 15.63
N GLU A 101 12.34 -7.07 15.48
CA GLU A 101 11.80 -6.13 16.46
C GLU A 101 10.74 -5.30 15.72
N PHE A 102 9.51 -5.22 16.24
CA PHE A 102 8.42 -4.52 15.54
C PHE A 102 8.83 -3.06 15.30
N PRO A 103 9.08 -2.66 14.04
CA PRO A 103 9.53 -1.30 13.77
C PRO A 103 8.40 -0.35 14.18
N THR A 104 8.75 0.76 14.81
CA THR A 104 7.74 1.70 15.31
C THR A 104 6.91 2.29 14.18
N ALA A 105 7.54 2.43 13.00
CA ALA A 105 6.88 2.81 11.76
C ALA A 105 5.76 1.83 11.33
N ALA A 106 5.88 0.52 11.61
CA ALA A 106 4.84 -0.46 11.26
C ALA A 106 3.59 -0.35 12.13
N THR A 107 3.66 0.38 13.24
CA THR A 107 2.50 0.65 14.10
C THR A 107 1.74 1.93 13.72
N THR A 108 2.31 2.73 12.80
CA THR A 108 1.73 3.98 12.31
C THR A 108 0.98 3.76 10.99
N GLN A 109 -0.07 2.94 11.01
CA GLN A 109 -1.10 2.92 9.94
C GLN A 109 -2.48 3.16 10.55
N ARG A 110 -2.54 4.20 11.37
CA ARG A 110 -3.76 4.68 11.99
C ARG A 110 -4.11 6.06 11.43
N ASP A 111 -5.18 6.05 10.62
CA ASP A 111 -6.28 7.02 10.67
C ASP A 111 -6.57 7.95 9.47
N SER A 112 -5.97 7.78 8.28
CA SER A 112 -6.34 8.66 7.13
C SER A 112 -6.64 7.99 5.78
N SER A 113 -6.39 6.69 5.60
CA SER A 113 -6.31 6.06 4.27
C SER A 113 -7.54 5.25 3.84
N GLN A 114 -8.68 5.39 4.53
CA GLN A 114 -9.83 4.51 4.29
C GLN A 114 -10.61 4.89 3.02
N ASP A 115 -10.55 6.15 2.58
CA ASP A 115 -11.24 6.65 1.40
C ASP A 115 -10.23 7.18 0.36
N ILE A 116 -10.64 7.27 -0.92
CA ILE A 116 -9.74 7.62 -2.05
C ILE A 116 -9.03 8.94 -1.83
N ARG A 117 -9.71 9.95 -1.28
CA ARG A 117 -9.11 11.26 -0.99
C ARG A 117 -7.93 11.15 -0.03
N GLY A 118 -8.07 10.33 1.02
CA GLY A 118 -7.03 10.11 2.01
C GLY A 118 -5.84 9.33 1.45
N ILE A 119 -6.10 8.39 0.54
CA ILE A 119 -5.07 7.68 -0.21
C ILE A 119 -4.28 8.66 -1.11
N VAL A 120 -4.97 9.56 -1.81
CA VAL A 120 -4.33 10.60 -2.64
C VAL A 120 -3.43 11.49 -1.80
N ASP A 121 -3.89 11.93 -0.62
CA ASP A 121 -3.11 12.81 0.27
C ASP A 121 -1.82 12.12 0.75
N ALA A 122 -1.95 10.90 1.27
CA ALA A 122 -0.83 10.11 1.79
C ALA A 122 0.22 9.77 0.73
N LEU A 123 -0.22 9.48 -0.51
CA LEU A 123 0.70 9.24 -1.62
C LEU A 123 1.30 10.54 -2.14
N ALA A 124 0.55 11.64 -2.23
CA ALA A 124 1.04 12.90 -2.77
C ALA A 124 2.16 13.54 -1.94
N GLU A 125 2.29 13.19 -0.65
CA GLU A 125 3.43 13.56 0.19
C GLU A 125 4.73 12.84 -0.20
N GLN A 126 4.63 11.67 -0.86
CA GLN A 126 5.76 10.83 -1.25
C GLN A 126 6.25 11.11 -2.68
N PHE A 127 5.44 11.81 -3.49
CA PHE A 127 5.75 12.11 -4.89
C PHE A 127 5.74 13.62 -5.15
N ASP A 128 6.84 14.17 -5.68
CA ASP A 128 6.95 15.61 -5.99
C ASP A 128 5.80 16.13 -6.88
N ASP A 129 5.42 15.34 -7.90
CA ASP A 129 4.39 15.69 -8.89
C ASP A 129 2.95 15.39 -8.42
N GLY A 130 2.75 14.89 -7.20
CA GLY A 130 1.47 14.38 -6.69
C GLY A 130 1.33 12.87 -6.85
N ALA A 131 0.25 12.30 -6.31
CA ALA A 131 0.03 10.86 -6.28
C ALA A 131 -0.30 10.30 -7.68
N PRO A 132 0.47 9.34 -8.22
CA PRO A 132 0.12 8.70 -9.48
C PRO A 132 -1.25 8.00 -9.39
N ILE A 133 -2.13 8.19 -10.38
CA ILE A 133 -3.48 7.57 -10.40
C ILE A 133 -3.37 6.05 -10.25
N ALA A 134 -2.43 5.42 -10.96
CA ALA A 134 -2.20 3.98 -10.87
C ALA A 134 -1.82 3.52 -9.45
N ALA A 135 -1.05 4.32 -8.71
CA ALA A 135 -0.67 4.03 -7.33
C ALA A 135 -1.86 4.20 -6.37
N VAL A 136 -2.69 5.23 -6.60
CA VAL A 136 -3.93 5.47 -5.83
C VAL A 136 -4.90 4.30 -6.02
N VAL A 137 -5.15 3.89 -7.27
CA VAL A 137 -6.02 2.74 -7.58
C VAL A 137 -5.45 1.46 -7.00
N LYS A 138 -4.13 1.23 -7.09
CA LYS A 138 -3.48 0.09 -6.44
C LYS A 138 -3.76 0.12 -4.94
N ARG A 139 -3.53 1.24 -4.25
CA ARG A 139 -3.72 1.35 -2.79
C ARG A 139 -5.20 1.25 -2.37
N ALA A 140 -6.12 1.73 -3.21
CA ALA A 140 -7.56 1.60 -3.02
C ALA A 140 -7.98 0.13 -3.02
N HIS A 141 -7.48 -0.63 -3.99
CA HIS A 141 -7.67 -2.08 -4.05
C HIS A 141 -7.32 -2.70 -2.70
N LEU A 142 -6.17 -2.34 -2.12
CA LEU A 142 -5.66 -2.90 -0.86
C LEU A 142 -6.53 -2.69 0.38
N VAL A 143 -7.35 -1.64 0.37
CA VAL A 143 -8.31 -1.36 1.45
C VAL A 143 -9.70 -1.92 1.14
N GLY A 144 -9.84 -2.70 0.08
CA GLY A 144 -11.07 -3.35 -0.34
C GLY A 144 -11.93 -2.51 -1.31
N ILE A 145 -11.37 -1.47 -1.93
CA ILE A 145 -12.07 -0.66 -2.95
C ILE A 145 -11.70 -1.20 -4.34
N GLY A 146 -12.66 -1.79 -5.06
CA GLY A 146 -12.42 -2.32 -6.40
C GLY A 146 -11.88 -1.26 -7.38
N GLN A 147 -11.15 -1.68 -8.41
CA GLN A 147 -10.54 -0.76 -9.39
C GLN A 147 -11.57 0.18 -10.03
N ASP A 148 -12.69 -0.36 -10.54
CA ASP A 148 -13.74 0.44 -11.18
C ASP A 148 -14.37 1.45 -10.20
N THR A 149 -14.56 1.03 -8.94
CA THR A 149 -15.07 1.88 -7.86
C THR A 149 -14.09 3.01 -7.54
N ALA A 150 -12.80 2.69 -7.43
CA ALA A 150 -11.74 3.67 -7.18
C ALA A 150 -11.65 4.71 -8.30
N GLU A 151 -11.64 4.27 -9.57
CA GLU A 151 -11.62 5.17 -10.72
C GLU A 151 -12.85 6.09 -10.75
N HIS A 152 -14.03 5.55 -10.43
CA HIS A 152 -15.26 6.32 -10.35
C HIS A 152 -15.23 7.38 -9.23
N GLU A 153 -14.73 7.01 -8.06
CA GLU A 153 -14.63 7.91 -6.91
C GLU A 153 -13.57 9.00 -7.14
N ILE A 154 -12.43 8.69 -7.79
CA ILE A 154 -11.44 9.68 -8.24
C ILE A 154 -12.11 10.74 -9.13
N GLU A 155 -12.88 10.30 -10.14
CA GLU A 155 -13.59 11.23 -11.03
C GLU A 155 -14.65 12.05 -10.30
N THR A 156 -15.30 11.48 -9.28
CA THR A 156 -16.27 12.18 -8.43
C THR A 156 -15.58 13.27 -7.60
N LEU A 157 -14.46 12.97 -6.95
CA LEU A 157 -13.68 13.93 -6.18
C LEU A 157 -13.12 15.05 -7.07
N LYS A 158 -12.74 14.74 -8.31
CA LYS A 158 -12.34 15.75 -9.32
C LYS A 158 -13.47 16.70 -9.66
N GLN A 159 -14.69 16.17 -9.82
CA GLN A 159 -15.88 16.99 -10.10
C GLN A 159 -16.29 17.87 -8.91
N GLN A 160 -16.12 17.36 -7.69
CA GLN A 160 -16.38 18.11 -6.45
C GLN A 160 -15.29 19.14 -6.15
N GLY A 161 -14.13 19.03 -6.80
CA GLY A 161 -12.97 19.88 -6.57
C GLY A 161 -12.23 19.56 -5.29
N GLU A 162 -12.38 18.35 -4.75
CA GLU A 162 -11.64 17.88 -3.57
C GLU A 162 -10.26 17.30 -3.92
N VAL A 163 -10.10 16.84 -5.17
CA VAL A 163 -8.82 16.50 -5.78
C VAL A 163 -8.70 17.14 -7.15
N TYR A 164 -7.48 17.37 -7.62
CA TYR A 164 -7.18 17.89 -8.94
C TYR A 164 -5.94 17.23 -9.54
N GLU A 165 -5.76 17.39 -10.85
CA GLU A 165 -4.69 16.77 -11.61
C GLU A 165 -3.63 17.82 -11.99
N PRO A 166 -2.59 18.08 -11.15
CA PRO A 166 -1.53 19.06 -11.45
C PRO A 166 -0.74 18.71 -12.71
N ARG A 167 -0.61 17.41 -13.01
CA ARG A 167 0.08 16.84 -14.15
C ARG A 167 -0.69 15.60 -14.60
N THR A 168 -0.63 15.29 -15.89
CA THR A 168 -1.24 14.08 -16.45
C THR A 168 -0.96 12.85 -15.58
N ASP A 169 -2.02 12.15 -15.22
CA ASP A 169 -2.04 10.93 -14.40
C ASP A 169 -1.54 11.10 -12.95
N HIS A 170 -1.49 12.32 -12.41
CA HIS A 170 -1.08 12.59 -11.03
C HIS A 170 -2.14 13.43 -10.30
N LEU A 171 -2.46 13.09 -9.06
CA LEU A 171 -3.50 13.72 -8.24
C LEU A 171 -2.92 14.48 -7.05
N ARG A 172 -3.57 15.58 -6.67
CA ARG A 172 -3.38 16.26 -5.38
C ARG A 172 -4.72 16.63 -4.77
N THR A 173 -4.77 16.64 -3.44
CA THR A 173 -5.87 17.19 -2.65
C THR A 173 -5.86 18.72 -2.70
N THR A 174 -7.03 19.35 -2.64
CA THR A 174 -7.20 20.83 -2.56
C THR A 174 -7.18 21.37 -1.14
#